data_AF-A0A950RFM1-F1
#
_entry.id   AF-A0A950RFM1-F1
#
_cell.length_a   1.000
_cell.length_b   1.000
_cell.length_c   1.000
_cell.angle_alpha   90.00
_cell.angle_beta   90.00
_cell.angle_gamma   90.00
#
_symmetry.space_group_name_H-M   'P 1'
#
loop_
_entity.id
_entity.type
_entity.pdbx_description
1 polymer ?
#
loop_
_entity_poly.entity_id
_entity_poly.type
_entity_poly.pdbx_seq_one_letter_code
_entity_poly.pdbx_strand_id
1 'polypeptide(L)'
;MNALATLRMLVEWGADEALEGEPRDRLAPDATAPQVRPPVPAPLPRLAPSGPLATLAGRAQAAAASAGDLAQLRAAITGFEGIGLRDTATGPVLFEGAPGAELLVIGPPPSAEDDRGGRPLTGAPGAFLDAMLASIGLSRERLLLAPLIPWRPPGDRPPSPIELAACLPFLHRLIVLCHSRLALLLGPLAARALMGAGRKPPRGRFTAAPVPGRDTPLSCLPIASPVQLRADPDLRRATWAELRMFRRHLSENITRS
;
A
#
# COMPACT_ATOMS: atom_id res chain seq x y z
N MET A 1 -6.85 -19.91 53.04
CA MET A 1 -5.52 -20.27 52.49
C MET A 1 -4.54 -20.20 53.66
N ASN A 2 -3.76 -21.25 53.94
CA ASN A 2 -2.80 -21.23 55.05
C ASN A 2 -1.63 -20.29 54.69
N ALA A 3 -1.18 -19.45 55.62
CA ALA A 3 -0.10 -18.47 55.42
C ALA A 3 1.17 -19.08 54.81
N LEU A 4 1.50 -20.33 55.17
CA LEU A 4 2.62 -21.08 54.59
C LEU A 4 2.46 -21.33 53.08
N ALA A 5 1.24 -21.64 52.63
CA ALA A 5 0.96 -21.89 51.22
C ALA A 5 1.05 -20.61 50.39
N THR A 6 0.59 -19.48 50.96
CA THR A 6 0.70 -18.17 50.33
C THR A 6 2.15 -17.72 50.20
N LEU A 7 2.99 -17.95 51.23
CA LEU A 7 4.42 -17.64 51.18
C LEU A 7 5.15 -18.45 50.10
N ARG A 8 4.87 -19.75 49.97
CA ARG A 8 5.46 -20.59 48.90
C ARG A 8 5.13 -20.09 47.50
N MET A 9 3.88 -19.72 47.27
CA MET A 9 3.43 -19.20 45.98
C MET A 9 4.15 -17.89 45.61
N LEU A 10 4.38 -17.00 46.58
CA LEU A 10 5.10 -15.75 46.33
C LEU A 10 6.57 -15.99 45.96
N VAL A 11 7.23 -16.96 46.61
CA VAL A 11 8.59 -17.38 46.25
C VAL A 11 8.63 -17.99 44.84
N GLU A 12 7.66 -18.84 44.48
CA GLU A 12 7.55 -19.39 43.12
C GLU A 12 7.34 -18.29 42.06
N TRP A 13 6.69 -17.19 42.42
CA TRP A 13 6.47 -16.03 41.53
C TRP A 13 7.64 -15.04 41.52
N GLY A 14 8.76 -15.39 42.15
CA GLY A 14 10.00 -14.64 42.10
C GLY A 14 10.13 -13.53 43.13
N ALA A 15 9.34 -13.56 44.21
CA ALA A 15 9.61 -12.70 45.36
C ALA A 15 10.82 -13.23 46.14
N ASP A 16 11.89 -12.45 46.14
CA ASP A 16 13.20 -12.77 46.68
C ASP A 16 13.51 -12.02 47.99
N GLU A 17 12.95 -10.82 48.19
CA GLU A 17 13.15 -10.03 49.41
C GLU A 17 11.85 -9.39 49.93
N ALA A 18 11.71 -9.34 51.27
CA ALA A 18 10.66 -8.59 51.94
C ALA A 18 11.22 -7.25 52.45
N LEU A 19 10.89 -6.16 51.76
CA LEU A 19 11.46 -4.83 52.01
C LEU A 19 10.74 -4.05 53.12
N GLU A 20 9.50 -4.40 53.44
CA GLU A 20 8.66 -3.69 54.42
C GLU A 20 8.06 -4.68 55.42
N GLY A 21 7.96 -4.30 56.71
CA GLY A 21 7.45 -5.15 57.78
C GLY A 21 5.93 -5.30 57.80
N GLU A 22 5.21 -4.48 57.03
CA GLU A 22 3.74 -4.45 56.98
C GLU A 22 3.27 -4.60 55.52
N PRO A 23 2.23 -5.40 55.25
CA PRO A 23 1.70 -5.57 53.90
C PRO A 23 1.02 -4.28 53.41
N ARG A 24 1.45 -3.79 52.24
CA ARG A 24 0.89 -2.59 51.63
C ARG A 24 -0.25 -2.93 50.67
N ASP A 25 -1.47 -2.53 51.03
CA ASP A 25 -2.65 -2.70 50.17
C ASP A 25 -2.64 -1.66 49.03
N ARG A 26 -2.23 -2.08 47.83
CA ARG A 26 -2.19 -1.24 46.63
C ARG A 26 -3.55 -1.13 45.91
N LEU A 27 -4.56 -1.86 46.36
CA LEU A 27 -5.91 -1.85 45.80
C LEU A 27 -6.88 -1.01 46.65
N ALA A 28 -6.44 -0.59 47.84
CA ALA A 28 -7.18 0.37 48.65
C ALA A 28 -7.36 1.69 47.87
N PRO A 29 -8.58 2.24 47.79
CA PRO A 29 -8.80 3.53 47.15
C PRO A 29 -8.04 4.62 47.92
N ASP A 30 -7.20 5.35 47.21
CA ASP A 30 -6.38 6.41 47.79
C ASP A 30 -7.26 7.59 48.21
N ALA A 31 -7.53 7.71 49.52
CA ALA A 31 -8.46 8.72 50.06
C ALA A 31 -7.90 10.15 50.01
N THR A 32 -6.65 10.34 49.54
CA THR A 32 -5.95 11.64 49.55
C THR A 32 -5.49 12.08 48.17
N ALA A 33 -5.96 11.44 47.09
CA ALA A 33 -5.70 11.95 45.75
C ALA A 33 -6.42 13.32 45.59
N PRO A 34 -5.69 14.43 45.33
CA PRO A 34 -6.35 15.69 45.05
C PRO A 34 -7.26 15.51 43.83
N GLN A 35 -8.54 15.86 43.97
CA GLN A 35 -9.46 15.88 42.84
C GLN A 35 -8.96 16.92 41.83
N VAL A 36 -8.22 16.46 40.83
CA VAL A 36 -7.86 17.28 39.67
C VAL A 36 -9.16 17.60 38.95
N ARG A 37 -9.68 18.80 39.19
CA ARG A 37 -10.79 19.34 38.42
C ARG A 37 -10.37 19.28 36.94
N PRO A 38 -11.12 18.60 36.05
CA PRO A 38 -10.75 18.56 34.66
C PRO A 38 -10.64 20.01 34.17
N PRO A 39 -9.52 20.40 33.53
CA PRO A 39 -9.39 21.75 33.02
C PRO A 39 -10.57 22.02 32.09
N VAL A 40 -11.21 23.18 32.25
CA VAL A 40 -12.19 23.67 31.28
C VAL A 40 -11.50 23.58 29.92
N PRO A 41 -12.08 22.89 28.92
CA PRO A 41 -11.43 22.77 27.63
C PRO A 41 -11.21 24.18 27.10
N ALA A 42 -9.95 24.53 26.88
CA ALA A 42 -9.59 25.77 26.20
C ALA A 42 -10.36 25.80 24.86
N PRO A 43 -10.76 27.00 24.36
CA PRO A 43 -11.33 27.10 23.03
C PRO A 43 -10.40 26.38 22.06
N LEU A 44 -10.94 25.39 21.34
CA LEU A 44 -10.19 24.65 20.34
C LEU A 44 -9.47 25.68 19.44
N PRO A 45 -8.16 25.53 19.18
CA PRO A 45 -7.48 26.42 18.25
C PRO A 45 -8.24 26.42 16.93
N ARG A 46 -8.42 27.62 16.38
CA ARG A 46 -9.19 27.91 15.15
C ARG A 46 -8.94 26.84 14.09
N LEU A 47 -10.03 26.35 13.47
CA LEU A 47 -9.98 25.41 12.35
C LEU A 47 -8.82 25.78 11.42
N ALA A 48 -7.88 24.84 11.27
CA ALA A 48 -6.89 24.85 10.22
C ALA A 48 -7.59 25.09 8.86
N PRO A 49 -6.90 25.68 7.86
CA PRO A 49 -7.50 26.09 6.60
C PRO A 49 -8.42 25.00 6.05
N SER A 50 -9.71 25.30 5.97
CA SER A 50 -10.73 24.38 5.50
C SER A 50 -10.77 24.48 3.98
N GLY A 51 -9.96 23.66 3.32
CA GLY A 51 -9.93 23.57 1.86
C GLY A 51 -9.31 22.25 1.42
N PRO A 52 -9.62 21.74 0.21
CA PRO A 52 -9.07 20.48 -0.29
C PRO A 52 -7.54 20.41 -0.18
N LEU A 53 -6.87 21.52 -0.53
CA LEU A 53 -5.41 21.68 -0.50
C LEU A 53 -4.78 21.69 0.91
N ALA A 54 -5.57 21.81 1.98
CA ALA A 54 -5.04 21.72 3.34
C ALA A 54 -4.75 20.27 3.75
N THR A 55 -5.38 19.31 3.08
CA THR A 55 -5.14 17.88 3.31
C THR A 55 -3.95 17.38 2.48
N LEU A 56 -3.23 16.38 2.99
CA LEU A 56 -2.16 15.72 2.25
C LEU A 56 -2.65 15.17 0.91
N ALA A 57 -3.84 14.53 0.90
CA ALA A 57 -4.46 13.99 -0.30
C ALA A 57 -4.84 15.08 -1.31
N GLY A 58 -5.34 16.24 -0.87
CA GLY A 58 -5.65 17.32 -1.80
C GLY A 58 -4.42 18.02 -2.36
N ARG A 59 -3.33 18.17 -1.60
CA ARG A 59 -2.04 18.61 -2.16
C ARG A 59 -1.52 17.63 -3.21
N ALA A 60 -1.61 16.33 -2.94
CA ALA A 60 -1.22 15.30 -3.90
C ALA A 60 -2.10 15.34 -5.17
N GLN A 61 -3.41 15.53 -5.01
CA GLN A 61 -4.34 15.68 -6.11
C GLN A 61 -3.99 16.87 -7.01
N ALA A 62 -3.66 18.02 -6.42
CA ALA A 62 -3.25 19.20 -7.18
C ALA A 62 -1.90 19.00 -7.89
N ALA A 63 -0.92 18.42 -7.19
CA ALA A 63 0.38 18.10 -7.78
C ALA A 63 0.24 17.12 -8.96
N ALA A 64 -0.54 16.05 -8.80
CA ALA A 64 -0.82 15.08 -9.85
C ALA A 64 -1.59 15.72 -11.03
N ALA A 65 -2.59 16.56 -10.76
CA ALA A 65 -3.37 17.23 -11.81
C ALA A 65 -2.53 18.21 -12.65
N SER A 66 -1.50 18.82 -12.06
CA SER A 66 -0.61 19.76 -12.77
C SER A 66 0.34 19.10 -13.78
N ALA A 67 0.56 17.78 -13.68
CA ALA A 67 1.46 17.06 -14.57
C ALA A 67 0.79 16.76 -15.92
N GLY A 68 1.17 17.44 -16.99
CA GLY A 68 0.67 17.24 -18.35
C GLY A 68 1.20 16.01 -19.08
N ASP A 69 2.34 15.47 -18.64
CA ASP A 69 2.99 14.30 -19.24
C ASP A 69 3.69 13.43 -18.17
N LEU A 70 4.24 12.28 -18.61
CA LEU A 70 4.90 11.34 -17.71
C LEU A 70 6.16 11.91 -17.06
N ALA A 71 6.89 12.81 -17.72
CA ALA A 71 8.09 13.42 -17.16
C ALA A 71 7.73 14.41 -16.05
N GLN A 72 6.71 15.24 -16.26
CA GLN A 72 6.15 16.12 -15.25
C GLN A 72 5.54 15.34 -14.09
N LEU A 73 4.93 14.18 -14.34
CA LEU A 73 4.42 13.31 -13.27
C LEU A 73 5.57 12.74 -12.41
N ARG A 74 6.68 12.33 -13.02
CA ARG A 74 7.89 11.93 -12.27
C ARG A 74 8.39 13.08 -11.40
N ALA A 75 8.49 14.28 -11.95
CA ALA A 75 8.93 15.46 -11.20
C ALA A 75 7.97 15.77 -10.04
N ALA A 76 6.66 15.68 -10.26
CA ALA A 76 5.65 15.91 -9.23
C ALA A 76 5.75 14.89 -8.09
N ILE A 77 5.99 13.61 -8.39
CA ILE A 77 6.21 12.57 -7.36
C ILE A 77 7.51 12.88 -6.58
N THR A 78 8.62 13.11 -7.28
CA THR A 78 9.92 13.35 -6.65
C THR A 78 9.92 14.59 -5.76
N GLY A 79 9.22 15.65 -6.16
CA GLY A 79 9.11 16.90 -5.40
C GLY A 79 8.00 16.93 -4.36
N PHE A 80 7.22 15.86 -4.17
CA PHE A 80 6.10 15.86 -3.23
C PHE A 80 6.57 15.79 -1.77
N GLU A 81 5.99 16.62 -0.90
CA GLU A 81 6.45 16.80 0.48
C GLU A 81 5.35 16.58 1.53
N GLY A 82 5.78 16.28 2.76
CA GLY A 82 4.89 16.15 3.92
C GLY A 82 4.17 14.80 4.01
N ILE A 83 4.67 13.77 3.33
CA ILE A 83 4.26 12.37 3.52
C ILE A 83 5.36 11.61 4.27
N GLY A 84 5.03 11.03 5.42
CA GLY A 84 6.02 10.37 6.29
C GLY A 84 6.74 9.18 5.64
N LEU A 85 6.19 8.60 4.57
CA LEU A 85 6.86 7.55 3.80
C LEU A 85 8.17 8.03 3.15
N ARG A 86 8.23 9.31 2.75
CA ARG A 86 9.42 9.90 2.12
C ARG A 86 10.58 9.99 3.11
N ASP A 87 10.29 10.18 4.39
CA ASP A 87 11.31 10.34 5.44
C ASP A 87 12.03 9.02 5.75
N THR A 88 11.41 7.89 5.42
CA THR A 88 11.96 6.54 5.69
C THR A 88 12.46 5.81 4.44
N ALA A 89 12.07 6.27 3.25
CA ALA A 89 12.47 5.66 1.98
C ALA A 89 13.82 6.21 1.52
N THR A 90 14.60 5.40 0.78
CA THR A 90 15.83 5.85 0.12
C THR A 90 15.51 6.89 -0.97
N GLY A 91 14.40 6.68 -1.68
CA GLY A 91 13.90 7.58 -2.70
C GLY A 91 12.56 7.13 -3.25
N PRO A 92 11.95 7.90 -4.16
CA PRO A 92 10.75 7.46 -4.84
C PRO A 92 11.08 6.33 -5.84
N VAL A 93 10.32 5.24 -5.75
CA VAL A 93 10.25 4.20 -6.76
C VAL A 93 9.24 4.64 -7.81
N LEU A 94 9.75 5.03 -8.97
CA LEU A 94 8.93 5.54 -10.06
C LEU A 94 8.45 4.39 -10.94
N PHE A 95 7.45 4.66 -11.76
CA PHE A 95 7.03 3.73 -12.81
C PHE A 95 8.14 3.57 -13.88
N GLU A 96 8.14 2.46 -14.61
CA GLU A 96 9.14 2.13 -15.64
C GLU A 96 8.51 1.32 -16.76
N GLY A 97 9.02 1.46 -17.99
CA GLY A 97 8.57 0.70 -19.15
C GLY A 97 8.29 1.59 -20.35
N ALA A 98 7.55 1.07 -21.33
CA ALA A 98 7.26 1.80 -22.56
C ALA A 98 6.21 2.91 -22.35
N PRO A 99 6.52 4.17 -22.70
CA PRO A 99 5.51 5.22 -22.85
C PRO A 99 4.44 4.77 -23.86
N GLY A 100 3.16 4.94 -23.52
CA GLY A 100 2.05 4.53 -24.39
C GLY A 100 1.76 3.03 -24.39
N ALA A 101 2.36 2.24 -23.49
CA ALA A 101 2.01 0.83 -23.37
C ALA A 101 0.52 0.63 -23.08
N GLU A 102 -0.13 -0.24 -23.88
CA GLU A 102 -1.54 -0.57 -23.71
C GLU A 102 -1.81 -1.36 -22.41
N LEU A 103 -0.75 -1.95 -21.84
CA LEU A 103 -0.77 -2.70 -20.59
C LEU A 103 0.01 -1.99 -19.49
N LEU A 104 -0.69 -1.72 -18.38
CA LEU A 104 -0.13 -1.30 -17.11
C LEU A 104 -0.13 -2.44 -16.08
N VAL A 105 1.00 -2.72 -15.45
CA VAL A 105 1.11 -3.68 -14.35
C VAL A 105 1.31 -2.90 -13.05
N ILE A 106 0.39 -3.08 -12.11
CA ILE A 106 0.38 -2.34 -10.83
C ILE A 106 0.77 -3.30 -9.71
N GLY A 107 1.96 -3.07 -9.17
CA GLY A 107 2.59 -3.85 -8.10
C GLY A 107 2.06 -3.55 -6.70
N PRO A 108 2.49 -4.33 -5.70
CA PRO A 108 2.35 -3.95 -4.29
C PRO A 108 3.17 -2.67 -3.98
N PRO A 109 3.11 -2.16 -2.73
CA PRO A 109 4.08 -1.19 -2.25
C PRO A 109 5.53 -1.63 -2.50
N PRO A 110 6.47 -0.70 -2.71
CA PRO A 110 7.86 -1.03 -3.01
C PRO A 110 8.52 -1.86 -1.91
N SER A 111 9.33 -2.84 -2.28
CA SER A 111 10.19 -3.59 -1.35
C SER A 111 11.51 -2.86 -1.06
N ALA A 112 12.33 -3.41 -0.16
CA ALA A 112 13.67 -2.89 0.13
C ALA A 112 14.59 -2.87 -1.12
N GLU A 113 14.47 -3.87 -1.99
CA GLU A 113 15.19 -3.92 -3.26
C GLU A 113 14.71 -2.85 -4.23
N ASP A 114 13.39 -2.63 -4.31
CA ASP A 114 12.81 -1.59 -5.15
C ASP A 114 13.27 -0.20 -4.72
N ASP A 115 13.19 0.07 -3.41
CA ASP A 115 13.60 1.33 -2.80
C ASP A 115 15.08 1.63 -3.05
N ARG A 116 15.95 0.64 -2.86
CA ARG A 116 17.39 0.77 -3.13
C ARG A 116 17.69 1.01 -4.60
N GLY A 117 16.93 0.37 -5.49
CA GLY A 117 17.12 0.48 -6.94
C GLY A 117 16.40 1.66 -7.59
N GLY A 118 15.45 2.29 -6.90
CA GLY A 118 14.53 3.28 -7.47
C GLY A 118 13.61 2.73 -8.57
N ARG A 119 13.49 1.40 -8.67
CA ARG A 119 12.81 0.70 -9.77
C ARG A 119 11.74 -0.24 -9.22
N PRO A 120 10.58 -0.35 -9.86
CA PRO A 120 9.48 -1.15 -9.32
C PRO A 120 9.66 -2.63 -9.65
N LEU A 121 9.17 -3.49 -8.76
CA LEU A 121 9.05 -4.93 -8.98
C LEU A 121 10.40 -5.56 -9.33
N THR A 122 11.39 -5.36 -8.47
CA THR A 122 12.75 -5.88 -8.56
C THR A 122 12.97 -7.02 -7.56
N GLY A 123 14.23 -7.46 -7.40
CA GLY A 123 14.60 -8.57 -6.53
C GLY A 123 14.01 -9.91 -6.99
N ALA A 124 13.95 -10.85 -6.04
CA ALA A 124 13.46 -12.20 -6.33
C ALA A 124 11.96 -12.26 -6.73
N PRO A 125 11.05 -11.47 -6.13
CA PRO A 125 9.66 -11.38 -6.60
C PRO A 125 9.55 -10.76 -8.00
N GLY A 126 10.36 -9.74 -8.29
CA GLY A 126 10.44 -9.11 -9.61
C GLY A 126 10.90 -10.06 -10.71
N ALA A 127 11.99 -10.79 -10.48
CA ALA A 127 12.49 -11.78 -11.44
C ALA A 127 11.48 -12.91 -11.70
N PHE A 128 10.72 -13.30 -10.66
CA PHE A 128 9.63 -14.27 -10.82
C PHE A 128 8.49 -13.71 -11.68
N LEU A 129 8.10 -12.45 -11.46
CA LEU A 129 7.13 -11.76 -12.31
C LEU A 129 7.60 -11.71 -13.77
N ASP A 130 8.88 -11.41 -14.02
CA ASP A 130 9.43 -11.37 -15.37
C ASP A 130 9.35 -12.71 -16.08
N ALA A 131 9.76 -13.79 -15.42
CA ALA A 131 9.64 -15.15 -15.96
C ALA A 131 8.17 -15.52 -16.26
N MET A 132 7.25 -15.10 -15.38
CA MET A 132 5.82 -15.32 -15.53
C MET A 132 5.24 -14.55 -16.73
N LEU A 133 5.60 -13.27 -16.90
CA LEU A 133 5.17 -12.46 -18.04
C LEU A 133 5.79 -12.96 -19.36
N ALA A 134 7.06 -13.38 -19.34
CA ALA A 134 7.74 -13.96 -20.49
C ALA A 134 7.04 -15.24 -20.99
N SER A 135 6.52 -16.07 -20.08
CA SER A 135 5.78 -17.30 -20.44
C SER A 135 4.50 -17.05 -21.25
N ILE A 136 3.96 -15.82 -21.19
CA ILE A 136 2.82 -15.38 -22.00
C ILE A 136 3.21 -14.43 -23.14
N GLY A 137 4.50 -14.28 -23.42
CA GLY A 137 5.02 -13.48 -24.52
C GLY A 137 5.09 -11.97 -24.23
N LEU A 138 5.09 -11.58 -22.96
CA LEU A 138 5.25 -10.20 -22.53
C LEU A 138 6.63 -9.95 -21.96
N SER A 139 7.14 -8.74 -22.15
CA SER A 139 8.43 -8.29 -21.65
C SER A 139 8.31 -6.85 -21.13
N ARG A 140 9.23 -6.42 -20.26
CA ARG A 140 9.17 -5.09 -19.61
C ARG A 140 9.19 -3.94 -20.61
N GLU A 141 9.77 -4.15 -21.79
CA GLU A 141 9.87 -3.17 -22.87
C GLU A 141 8.53 -2.93 -23.57
N ARG A 142 7.52 -3.77 -23.34
CA ARG A 142 6.19 -3.68 -23.99
C ARG A 142 5.07 -3.29 -23.04
N LEU A 143 5.38 -3.07 -21.77
CA LEU A 143 4.42 -2.76 -20.72
C LEU A 143 4.92 -1.60 -19.87
N LEU A 144 4.01 -1.04 -19.08
CA LEU A 144 4.35 -0.05 -18.05
C LEU A 144 4.20 -0.72 -16.68
N LEU A 145 5.20 -0.62 -15.83
CA LEU A 145 5.22 -1.11 -14.45
C LEU A 145 5.09 0.07 -13.50
N ALA A 146 4.23 -0.02 -12.51
CA ALA A 146 4.13 0.97 -11.45
C ALA A 146 3.95 0.29 -10.10
N PRO A 147 4.57 0.79 -9.03
CA PRO A 147 4.20 0.38 -7.68
C PRO A 147 2.85 1.02 -7.33
N LEU A 148 2.13 0.43 -6.36
CA LEU A 148 0.87 1.02 -5.88
C LEU A 148 1.07 2.42 -5.26
N ILE A 149 2.20 2.60 -4.56
CA ILE A 149 2.61 3.85 -3.95
C ILE A 149 4.09 4.11 -4.27
N PRO A 150 4.54 5.37 -4.40
CA PRO A 150 5.92 5.63 -4.83
C PRO A 150 6.99 5.35 -3.76
N TRP A 151 6.65 5.39 -2.48
CA TRP A 151 7.63 5.24 -1.39
C TRP A 151 7.40 3.96 -0.61
N ARG A 152 8.50 3.32 -0.20
CA ARG A 152 8.47 2.13 0.64
C ARG A 152 7.96 2.45 2.05
N PRO A 153 6.94 1.73 2.56
CA PRO A 153 6.56 1.81 3.97
C PRO A 153 7.64 1.24 4.91
N PRO A 154 7.85 1.84 6.09
CA PRO A 154 8.85 1.37 7.03
C PRO A 154 8.55 -0.06 7.52
N GLY A 155 9.56 -0.92 7.49
CA GLY A 155 9.44 -2.32 7.91
C GLY A 155 8.51 -3.17 7.03
N ASP A 156 8.30 -2.79 5.77
CA ASP A 156 7.42 -3.48 4.81
C ASP A 156 5.98 -3.68 5.31
N ARG A 157 5.54 -2.80 6.22
CA ARG A 157 4.16 -2.77 6.69
C ARG A 157 3.20 -2.39 5.55
N PRO A 158 1.92 -2.77 5.62
CA PRO A 158 0.94 -2.19 4.71
C PRO A 158 0.85 -0.66 4.90
N PRO A 159 0.66 0.11 3.81
CA PRO A 159 0.42 1.55 3.91
C PRO A 159 -0.89 1.82 4.65
N SER A 160 -0.89 2.89 5.42
CA SER A 160 -2.08 3.37 6.11
C SER A 160 -3.09 3.94 5.10
N PRO A 161 -4.38 4.06 5.48
CA PRO A 161 -5.39 4.67 4.62
C PRO A 161 -5.04 6.10 4.19
N ILE A 162 -4.39 6.88 5.09
CA ILE A 162 -3.99 8.26 4.82
C ILE A 162 -2.87 8.31 3.78
N GLU A 163 -1.86 7.46 3.93
CA GLU A 163 -0.75 7.33 2.96
C GLU A 163 -1.27 6.87 1.59
N LEU A 164 -2.17 5.89 1.58
CA LEU A 164 -2.77 5.39 0.35
C LEU A 164 -3.60 6.50 -0.35
N ALA A 165 -4.43 7.22 0.40
CA ALA A 165 -5.22 8.33 -0.12
C ALA A 165 -4.35 9.47 -0.68
N ALA A 166 -3.16 9.69 -0.11
CA ALA A 166 -2.20 10.66 -0.61
C ALA A 166 -1.47 10.20 -1.88
N CYS A 167 -1.23 8.90 -2.04
CA CYS A 167 -0.48 8.38 -3.18
C CYS A 167 -1.36 8.06 -4.40
N LEU A 168 -2.62 7.68 -4.19
CA LEU A 168 -3.55 7.31 -5.28
C LEU A 168 -3.73 8.36 -6.38
N PRO A 169 -3.76 9.67 -6.10
CA PRO A 169 -3.82 10.69 -7.15
C PRO A 169 -2.72 10.55 -8.21
N PHE A 170 -1.49 10.23 -7.81
CA PHE A 170 -0.38 10.04 -8.74
C PHE A 170 -0.58 8.80 -9.62
N LEU A 171 -1.09 7.71 -9.05
CA LEU A 171 -1.40 6.49 -9.80
C LEU A 171 -2.56 6.72 -10.78
N HIS A 172 -3.62 7.42 -10.37
CA HIS A 172 -4.71 7.78 -11.28
C HIS A 172 -4.21 8.66 -12.41
N ARG A 173 -3.37 9.67 -12.11
CA ARG A 173 -2.77 10.50 -13.15
C ARG A 173 -1.90 9.69 -14.10
N LEU A 174 -1.10 8.74 -13.58
CA LEU A 174 -0.32 7.83 -14.41
C LEU A 174 -1.21 7.09 -15.41
N ILE A 175 -2.31 6.49 -14.92
CA ILE A 175 -3.28 5.75 -15.75
C ILE A 175 -3.91 6.65 -16.82
N VAL A 176 -4.18 7.92 -16.51
CA VAL A 176 -4.69 8.90 -17.48
C VAL A 176 -3.64 9.18 -18.56
N LEU A 177 -2.40 9.49 -18.15
CA LEU A 177 -1.33 9.92 -19.05
C LEU A 177 -0.76 8.79 -19.92
N CYS A 178 -0.74 7.55 -19.43
CA CYS A 178 -0.21 6.42 -20.20
C CYS A 178 -1.22 5.84 -21.19
N HIS A 179 -2.49 6.27 -21.15
CA HIS A 179 -3.59 5.80 -22.00
C HIS A 179 -3.76 4.26 -22.02
N SER A 180 -3.26 3.54 -21.01
CA SER A 180 -3.37 2.07 -20.98
C SER A 180 -4.83 1.65 -20.99
N ARG A 181 -5.11 0.58 -21.74
CA ARG A 181 -6.46 0.02 -21.92
C ARG A 181 -6.73 -1.09 -20.91
N LEU A 182 -5.66 -1.78 -20.49
CA LEU A 182 -5.70 -2.90 -19.56
C LEU A 182 -4.74 -2.69 -18.41
N ALA A 183 -5.15 -3.16 -17.23
CA ALA A 183 -4.26 -3.25 -16.08
C ALA A 183 -4.24 -4.64 -15.42
N LEU A 184 -3.05 -5.10 -15.08
CA LEU A 184 -2.83 -6.29 -14.26
C LEU A 184 -2.54 -5.84 -12.83
N LEU A 185 -3.42 -6.18 -11.88
CA LEU A 185 -3.30 -5.75 -10.48
C LEU A 185 -2.70 -6.86 -9.64
N LEU A 186 -1.50 -6.63 -9.11
CA LEU A 186 -0.74 -7.62 -8.36
C LEU A 186 -1.11 -7.57 -6.87
N GLY A 187 -1.91 -8.55 -6.44
CA GLY A 187 -2.27 -8.74 -5.05
C GLY A 187 -3.52 -7.96 -4.60
N PRO A 188 -4.00 -8.27 -3.38
CA PRO A 188 -5.29 -7.78 -2.90
C PRO A 188 -5.32 -6.28 -2.62
N LEU A 189 -4.18 -5.69 -2.24
CA LEU A 189 -4.11 -4.27 -1.90
C LEU A 189 -4.27 -3.39 -3.15
N ALA A 190 -3.51 -3.65 -4.22
CA ALA A 190 -3.63 -2.94 -5.49
C ALA A 190 -5.04 -3.09 -6.08
N ALA A 191 -5.58 -4.31 -6.01
CA ALA A 191 -6.93 -4.62 -6.45
C ALA A 191 -8.00 -3.82 -5.69
N ARG A 192 -7.94 -3.78 -4.36
CA ARG A 192 -8.88 -3.00 -3.53
C ARG A 192 -8.74 -1.49 -3.73
N ALA A 193 -7.51 -1.02 -3.94
CA ALA A 193 -7.24 0.41 -4.09
C ALA A 193 -7.88 0.99 -5.35
N LEU A 194 -7.87 0.24 -6.47
CA LEU A 194 -8.47 0.70 -7.74
C LEU A 194 -9.94 0.30 -7.92
N MET A 195 -10.37 -0.85 -7.40
CA MET A 195 -11.76 -1.33 -7.60
C MET A 195 -12.73 -0.90 -6.49
N GLY A 196 -12.24 -0.22 -5.45
CA GLY A 196 -13.06 0.32 -4.36
C GLY A 196 -13.10 -0.55 -3.09
N ALA A 197 -13.34 0.12 -1.97
CA ALA A 197 -13.38 -0.48 -0.64
C ALA A 197 -14.73 -1.19 -0.42
N GLY A 198 -14.73 -2.53 -0.41
CA GLY A 198 -15.91 -3.29 0.05
C GLY A 198 -16.01 -4.71 -0.48
N ARG A 199 -15.34 -5.03 -1.60
CA ARG A 199 -15.43 -6.36 -2.22
C ARG A 199 -14.07 -7.02 -2.33
N LYS A 200 -13.99 -8.30 -1.94
CA LYS A 200 -12.83 -9.14 -2.27
C LYS A 200 -12.71 -9.16 -3.79
N PRO A 201 -11.53 -8.81 -4.35
CA PRO A 201 -11.37 -8.73 -5.79
C PRO A 201 -11.67 -10.11 -6.41
N PRO A 202 -12.55 -10.19 -7.42
CA PRO A 202 -12.86 -11.46 -8.05
C PRO A 202 -11.62 -11.94 -8.81
N ARG A 203 -11.18 -13.17 -8.50
CA ARG A 203 -10.10 -13.84 -9.23
C ARG A 203 -10.60 -14.35 -10.57
N GLY A 204 -9.71 -14.41 -11.56
CA GLY A 204 -10.04 -14.93 -12.90
C GLY A 204 -11.15 -14.18 -13.63
N ARG A 205 -11.39 -12.90 -13.31
CA ARG A 205 -12.40 -12.08 -13.98
C ARG A 205 -11.92 -10.66 -14.21
N PHE A 206 -12.06 -10.19 -15.44
CA PHE A 206 -11.87 -8.77 -15.75
C PHE A 206 -12.97 -7.93 -15.10
N THR A 207 -12.54 -6.87 -14.43
CA THR A 207 -13.42 -5.95 -13.70
C THR A 207 -13.12 -4.54 -14.15
N ALA A 208 -14.16 -3.78 -14.47
CA ALA A 208 -14.06 -2.37 -14.78
C ALA A 208 -13.79 -1.57 -13.49
N ALA A 209 -12.69 -0.82 -13.46
CA ALA A 209 -12.34 0.08 -12.37
C ALA A 209 -12.57 1.54 -12.83
N PRO A 210 -13.39 2.33 -12.12
CA PRO A 210 -13.51 3.76 -12.40
C PRO A 210 -12.20 4.46 -12.01
N VAL A 211 -11.66 5.29 -12.91
CA VAL A 211 -10.43 6.05 -12.67
C VAL A 211 -10.74 7.53 -12.84
N PRO A 212 -10.54 8.36 -11.80
CA PRO A 212 -10.71 9.80 -11.89
C PRO A 212 -9.90 10.39 -13.06
N GLY A 213 -10.55 11.20 -13.89
CA GLY A 213 -9.93 11.81 -15.08
C GLY A 213 -9.95 10.95 -16.34
N ARG A 214 -10.64 9.79 -16.33
CA ARG A 214 -10.94 9.02 -17.54
C ARG A 214 -12.45 8.92 -17.76
N ASP A 215 -12.85 9.02 -19.02
CA ASP A 215 -14.25 8.85 -19.42
C ASP A 215 -14.67 7.38 -19.44
N THR A 216 -13.73 6.48 -19.74
CA THR A 216 -13.96 5.04 -19.78
C THR A 216 -13.29 4.32 -18.60
N PRO A 217 -13.97 3.33 -17.99
CA PRO A 217 -13.37 2.52 -16.94
C PRO A 217 -12.13 1.77 -17.44
N LEU A 218 -11.14 1.59 -16.55
CA LEU A 218 -9.98 0.76 -16.83
C LEU A 218 -10.35 -0.71 -16.66
N SER A 219 -10.13 -1.53 -17.69
CA SER A 219 -10.34 -2.97 -17.58
C SER A 219 -9.18 -3.62 -16.81
N CYS A 220 -9.47 -4.15 -15.63
CA CYS A 220 -8.47 -4.66 -14.69
C CYS A 220 -8.61 -6.16 -14.49
N LEU A 221 -7.48 -6.88 -14.44
CA LEU A 221 -7.42 -8.27 -13.99
C LEU A 221 -6.63 -8.36 -12.67
N PRO A 222 -7.27 -8.70 -11.55
CA PRO A 222 -6.58 -8.97 -10.30
C PRO A 222 -5.96 -10.37 -10.31
N ILE A 223 -4.68 -10.45 -9.93
CA ILE A 223 -3.98 -11.73 -9.69
C ILE A 223 -3.29 -11.73 -8.33
N ALA A 224 -2.70 -12.85 -7.93
CA ALA A 224 -1.88 -12.91 -6.72
C ALA A 224 -0.61 -12.05 -6.87
N SER A 225 -0.08 -11.53 -5.75
CA SER A 225 1.21 -10.86 -5.78
C SER A 225 2.35 -11.85 -6.06
N PRO A 226 3.47 -11.41 -6.68
CA PRO A 226 4.62 -12.27 -6.92
C PRO A 226 5.18 -12.93 -5.65
N VAL A 227 5.12 -12.25 -4.50
CA VAL A 227 5.50 -12.80 -3.19
C VAL A 227 4.62 -14.00 -2.81
N GLN A 228 3.29 -13.86 -2.93
CA GLN A 228 2.35 -14.95 -2.65
C GLN A 228 2.53 -16.13 -3.62
N LEU A 229 2.73 -15.84 -4.90
CA LEU A 229 2.95 -16.86 -5.92
C LEU A 229 4.23 -17.66 -5.65
N ARG A 230 5.31 -17.00 -5.23
CA ARG A 230 6.55 -17.72 -4.88
C ARG A 230 6.37 -18.67 -3.70
N ALA A 231 5.51 -18.32 -2.73
CA ALA A 231 5.28 -19.09 -1.53
C ALA A 231 4.29 -20.26 -1.71
N ASP A 232 3.34 -20.15 -2.65
CA ASP A 232 2.21 -21.08 -2.77
C ASP A 232 2.13 -21.72 -4.18
N PRO A 233 2.46 -23.01 -4.32
CA PRO A 233 2.34 -23.76 -5.58
C PRO A 233 0.92 -23.85 -6.13
N ASP A 234 -0.10 -23.99 -5.27
CA ASP A 234 -1.49 -24.12 -5.72
C ASP A 234 -2.01 -22.77 -6.23
N LEU A 235 -1.61 -21.68 -5.58
CA LEU A 235 -1.88 -20.33 -6.05
C LEU A 235 -1.20 -20.05 -7.40
N ARG A 236 0.03 -20.54 -7.61
CA ARG A 236 0.69 -20.48 -8.93
C ARG A 236 -0.10 -21.20 -10.00
N ARG A 237 -0.56 -22.43 -9.71
CA ARG A 237 -1.36 -23.21 -10.65
C ARG A 237 -2.67 -22.50 -11.00
N ALA A 238 -3.34 -21.91 -10.01
CA ALA A 238 -4.55 -21.13 -10.22
C ALA A 238 -4.29 -19.87 -11.07
N THR A 239 -3.23 -19.10 -10.75
CA THR A 239 -2.87 -17.89 -11.50
C THR A 239 -2.42 -18.18 -12.93
N TRP A 240 -1.89 -19.38 -13.22
CA TRP A 240 -1.62 -19.77 -14.62
C TRP A 240 -2.87 -19.73 -15.50
N ALA A 241 -4.03 -20.15 -14.99
CA ALA A 241 -5.29 -20.04 -15.73
C ALA A 241 -5.68 -18.57 -15.96
N GLU A 242 -5.48 -17.70 -14.96
CA GLU A 242 -5.70 -16.25 -15.07
C GLU A 242 -4.81 -15.61 -16.15
N LEU A 243 -3.54 -16.01 -16.23
CA LEU A 243 -2.58 -15.52 -17.24
C LEU A 243 -2.89 -16.01 -18.65
N ARG A 244 -3.35 -17.25 -18.80
CA ARG A 244 -3.80 -17.76 -20.11
C ARG A 244 -5.03 -17.00 -20.61
N MET A 245 -5.97 -16.70 -19.72
CA MET A 245 -7.13 -15.87 -20.02
C MET A 245 -6.68 -14.44 -20.39
N PHE A 246 -5.74 -13.89 -19.63
CA PHE A 246 -5.16 -12.58 -19.89
C PHE A 246 -4.53 -12.50 -21.29
N ARG A 247 -3.66 -13.46 -21.64
CA ARG A 247 -3.03 -13.54 -22.96
C ARG A 247 -4.04 -13.59 -24.11
N ARG A 248 -5.11 -14.38 -23.97
CA ARG A 248 -6.18 -14.46 -24.96
C ARG A 248 -6.84 -13.09 -25.18
N HIS A 249 -7.14 -12.41 -24.07
CA HIS A 249 -7.75 -11.08 -24.11
C HIS A 249 -6.83 -10.04 -24.79
N LEU A 250 -5.51 -10.10 -24.57
CA LEU A 250 -4.54 -9.25 -25.28
C LEU A 250 -4.58 -9.50 -26.79
N SER A 251 -4.53 -10.76 -27.22
CA SER A 251 -4.54 -11.08 -28.66
C SER A 251 -5.82 -10.66 -29.38
N GLU A 252 -6.95 -10.66 -28.69
CA GLU A 252 -8.25 -10.30 -29.28
C GLU A 252 -8.48 -8.79 -29.35
N ASN A 253 -7.99 -8.03 -28.37
CA ASN A 253 -8.33 -6.61 -28.19
C ASN A 253 -7.20 -5.62 -28.52
N ILE A 254 -5.94 -6.05 -28.46
CA ILE A 254 -4.77 -5.18 -28.68
C ILE A 254 -4.19 -5.38 -30.07
N THR A 255 -4.08 -6.62 -30.55
CA THR A 255 -3.44 -6.90 -31.87
C THR A 255 -4.34 -6.57 -33.08
N ARG A 256 -5.60 -6.16 -32.86
CA ARG A 256 -6.58 -5.83 -33.92
C ARG A 256 -6.81 -4.33 -34.12
N SER A 257 -6.06 -3.46 -33.44
CA SER A 257 -6.01 -2.01 -33.67
C SER A 257 -4.68 -1.64 -34.30
#